data_AF-A0A6M5YUP4-F1
#
_entry.id   AF-A0A6M5YUP4-F1
#
_cell.length_a   1.000
_cell.length_b   1.000
_cell.length_c   1.000
_cell.angle_alpha   90.00
_cell.angle_beta   90.00
_cell.angle_gamma   90.00
#
_symmetry.space_group_name_H-M   'P 1'
#
loop_
_entity.id
_entity.type
_entity.pdbx_description
1 polymer ?
#
loop_
_entity_poly.entity_id
_entity_poly.type
_entity_poly.pdbx_seq_one_letter_code
_entity_poly.pdbx_strand_id
1 'polypeptide(L)'
;MKFTRTALALLATGLFALASPAAPDPGALAPAAAPVRADPPKASAAEQVLIDLVSGPAFLNERAFTKGEYKFVRTASSKYFEAAHGPAIKAALGDDAEPLFAWLDKNVELRDTLFTAVGPADDPAKVLQVFRDLWKADPDAVRKSGELAVAVAVVWDDPRAVYDYRGHQVRTRSVLPPEVLKVGAAENFNYVIERQAKLKGPQLQLPWEFLVHVVNHRTPAGEREWAVAKYLSRRAGIGTIYKEVEYDTEMLRTQSKVCKLNDRPYTLPSVREHGGVCAMQADFAARVGKSLLVPAEYVGGEANSGGLHAWVMWVEVRAVNKDAVSFTLESYGRYDNDQYYVGTLKDPQTGRDTTDRELERRLTAVGNAPHGSRHADLLMRAYPTVRDLKAYTTKQQLAYLNRVLTVYPMCGEAWVELAALHRDGKLTDAQEATRLVNRAVELFVKFPDFSWKVVDDLITPQKDKQYRTRTFEKLAAQYETLGRPDLACEARLKLVEYQTEAKDYKKAFDGLAFTVRKFPDEGRYVPKMVTRMQDVAKDIKGGDALMANFWMELLQKVPPRRGTDVSEYCVKIHQQAIAYLKDANRPKEAAAAEQSLARVKGGGK
;
A
#
# COMPACT_ATOMS: atom_id res chain seq x y z
N MET A 1 -9.77 -14.97 -57.75
CA MET A 1 -10.27 -13.58 -57.85
C MET A 1 -10.99 -13.26 -56.54
N LYS A 2 -10.76 -12.05 -56.01
CA LYS A 2 -10.92 -11.63 -54.61
C LYS A 2 -12.37 -11.72 -54.08
N PHE A 3 -12.54 -12.22 -52.86
CA PHE A 3 -13.66 -11.86 -51.99
C PHE A 3 -13.15 -11.40 -50.62
N THR A 4 -13.64 -10.24 -50.23
CA THR A 4 -13.30 -9.41 -49.08
C THR A 4 -13.88 -9.96 -47.78
N ARG A 5 -13.07 -9.93 -46.73
CA ARG A 5 -13.45 -10.20 -45.33
C ARG A 5 -13.90 -8.91 -44.66
N THR A 6 -14.99 -8.98 -43.90
CA THR A 6 -15.29 -8.02 -42.83
C THR A 6 -15.83 -8.83 -41.65
N ALA A 7 -15.01 -8.99 -40.62
CA ALA A 7 -15.40 -9.58 -39.34
C ALA A 7 -15.28 -8.47 -38.28
N LEU A 8 -16.44 -8.04 -37.79
CA LEU A 8 -16.61 -7.10 -36.70
C LEU A 8 -16.76 -7.94 -35.42
N ALA A 9 -15.80 -7.84 -34.50
CA ALA A 9 -15.88 -8.49 -33.20
C ALA A 9 -16.60 -7.56 -32.20
N LEU A 10 -17.84 -7.92 -31.83
CA LEU A 10 -18.53 -7.41 -30.66
C LEU A 10 -17.87 -7.98 -29.39
N LEU A 11 -17.50 -7.11 -28.46
CA LEU A 11 -17.27 -7.46 -27.06
C LEU A 11 -18.49 -6.99 -26.26
N ALA A 12 -19.35 -7.96 -25.91
CA ALA A 12 -20.53 -7.76 -25.10
C ALA A 12 -20.15 -7.69 -23.61
N THR A 13 -20.39 -6.55 -22.98
CA THR A 13 -20.49 -6.40 -21.52
C THR A 13 -21.96 -6.62 -21.13
N GLY A 14 -22.28 -7.84 -20.69
CA GLY A 14 -23.59 -8.16 -20.12
C GLY A 14 -23.68 -7.71 -18.67
N LEU A 15 -24.45 -6.63 -18.42
CA LEU A 15 -25.02 -6.31 -17.11
C LEU A 15 -26.15 -7.30 -16.82
N PHE A 16 -26.04 -8.09 -15.74
CA PHE A 16 -27.19 -8.76 -15.14
C PHE A 16 -27.94 -7.76 -14.26
N ALA A 17 -29.14 -7.36 -14.71
CA ALA A 17 -30.14 -6.71 -13.87
C ALA A 17 -30.86 -7.78 -13.05
N LEU A 18 -30.64 -7.80 -11.74
CA LEU A 18 -31.48 -8.56 -10.81
C LEU A 18 -32.62 -7.66 -10.33
N ALA A 19 -33.84 -8.05 -10.69
CA ALA A 19 -35.07 -7.46 -10.18
C ALA A 19 -35.20 -7.70 -8.67
N SER A 20 -35.44 -6.63 -7.90
CA SER A 20 -35.86 -6.73 -6.50
C SER A 20 -37.35 -7.11 -6.45
N PRO A 21 -37.76 -8.10 -5.64
CA PRO A 21 -39.16 -8.29 -5.31
C PRO A 21 -39.59 -7.27 -4.24
N ALA A 22 -40.85 -6.84 -4.34
CA ALA A 22 -41.49 -5.87 -3.46
C ALA A 22 -41.49 -6.31 -1.99
N ALA A 23 -41.31 -5.35 -1.08
CA ALA A 23 -41.37 -5.54 0.36
C ALA A 23 -42.82 -5.79 0.84
N PRO A 24 -43.06 -6.69 1.81
CA PRO A 24 -44.35 -6.80 2.47
C PRO A 24 -44.50 -5.76 3.60
N ASP A 25 -45.76 -5.38 3.82
CA ASP A 25 -46.30 -4.41 4.79
C ASP A 25 -45.91 -4.73 6.25
N PRO A 26 -45.65 -3.74 7.14
CA PRO A 26 -45.18 -3.99 8.49
C PRO A 26 -46.36 -4.24 9.44
N GLY A 27 -46.67 -5.51 9.68
CA GLY A 27 -47.50 -5.95 10.80
C GLY A 27 -46.76 -5.81 12.14
N ALA A 28 -47.41 -5.19 13.12
CA ALA A 28 -46.88 -4.84 14.44
C ALA A 28 -46.16 -6.00 15.17
N LEU A 29 -44.88 -5.78 15.51
CA LEU A 29 -44.09 -6.66 16.37
C LEU A 29 -44.15 -6.19 17.83
N ALA A 30 -44.45 -7.14 18.72
CA ALA A 30 -44.44 -7.00 20.17
C ALA A 30 -43.05 -6.59 20.70
N PRO A 31 -42.95 -5.94 21.88
CA PRO A 31 -41.68 -5.45 22.41
C PRO A 31 -40.72 -6.61 22.70
N ALA A 32 -39.54 -6.57 22.06
CA ALA A 32 -38.47 -7.52 22.28
C ALA A 32 -37.94 -7.41 23.72
N ALA A 33 -37.89 -8.53 24.42
CA ALA A 33 -37.24 -8.63 25.72
C ALA A 33 -35.74 -8.27 25.60
N ALA A 34 -35.23 -7.54 26.59
CA ALA A 34 -33.82 -7.15 26.66
C ALA A 34 -32.91 -8.40 26.59
N PRO A 35 -31.79 -8.35 25.85
CA PRO A 35 -30.89 -9.49 25.75
C PRO A 35 -30.27 -9.78 27.10
N VAL A 36 -30.43 -11.03 27.55
CA VAL A 36 -29.67 -11.61 28.65
C VAL A 36 -28.19 -11.45 28.31
N ARG A 37 -27.44 -10.68 29.10
CA ARG A 37 -25.98 -10.56 28.97
C ARG A 37 -25.38 -11.95 29.15
N ALA A 38 -24.90 -12.56 28.06
CA ALA A 38 -24.06 -13.74 28.13
C ALA A 38 -22.80 -13.41 28.94
N ASP A 39 -22.37 -14.33 29.79
CA ASP A 39 -21.10 -14.20 30.51
C ASP A 39 -19.95 -14.00 29.51
N PRO A 40 -18.95 -13.17 29.82
CA PRO A 40 -17.81 -12.96 28.94
C PRO A 40 -17.08 -14.28 28.67
N PRO A 41 -16.61 -14.52 27.43
CA PRO A 41 -15.94 -15.75 27.07
C PRO A 41 -14.67 -15.94 27.92
N LYS A 42 -14.48 -17.17 28.43
CA LYS A 42 -13.30 -17.52 29.23
C LYS A 42 -12.07 -17.61 28.33
N ALA A 43 -11.00 -16.92 28.70
CA ALA A 43 -9.73 -16.97 27.99
C ALA A 43 -9.16 -18.40 27.95
N SER A 44 -8.66 -18.80 26.78
CA SER A 44 -7.82 -20.00 26.62
C SER A 44 -6.48 -19.82 27.32
N ALA A 45 -5.75 -20.92 27.53
CA ALA A 45 -4.42 -20.88 28.12
C ALA A 45 -3.43 -20.01 27.31
N ALA A 46 -3.56 -20.00 25.97
CA ALA A 46 -2.75 -19.15 25.12
C ALA A 46 -3.10 -17.67 25.32
N GLU A 47 -4.38 -17.29 25.24
CA GLU A 47 -4.82 -15.90 25.43
C GLU A 47 -4.48 -15.37 26.82
N GLN A 48 -4.43 -16.24 27.83
CA GLN A 48 -3.99 -15.88 29.17
C GLN A 48 -2.55 -15.34 29.18
N VAL A 49 -1.66 -15.84 28.30
CA VAL A 49 -0.29 -15.32 28.16
C VAL A 49 -0.29 -13.85 27.73
N LEU A 50 -1.15 -13.47 26.78
CA LEU A 50 -1.27 -12.07 26.33
C LEU A 50 -1.89 -11.19 27.41
N ILE A 51 -2.88 -11.71 28.12
CA ILE A 51 -3.49 -11.04 29.27
C ILE A 51 -2.43 -10.76 30.33
N ASP A 52 -1.63 -11.75 30.73
CA ASP A 52 -0.60 -11.64 31.78
C ASP A 52 0.57 -10.76 31.33
N LEU A 53 0.88 -10.75 30.04
CA LEU A 53 1.87 -9.85 29.46
C LEU A 53 1.48 -8.39 29.70
N VAL A 54 0.24 -7.99 29.38
CA VAL A 54 -0.13 -6.57 29.36
C VAL A 54 -0.89 -6.10 30.59
N SER A 55 -1.44 -7.00 31.39
CA SER A 55 -2.20 -6.67 32.60
C SER A 55 -1.30 -6.68 33.83
N GLY A 56 -1.47 -5.70 34.72
CA GLY A 56 -0.73 -5.60 35.97
C GLY A 56 -1.64 -5.30 37.17
N PRO A 57 -1.10 -5.26 38.39
CA PRO A 57 -1.86 -4.94 39.61
C PRO A 57 -2.57 -3.58 39.52
N ALA A 58 -1.95 -2.62 38.83
CA ALA A 58 -2.46 -1.27 38.61
C ALA A 58 -3.02 -1.08 37.18
N PHE A 59 -3.78 -2.06 36.68
CA PHE A 59 -4.36 -2.15 35.32
C PHE A 59 -3.38 -2.62 34.22
N LEU A 60 -2.33 -1.87 33.88
CA LEU A 60 -1.35 -2.30 32.86
C LEU A 60 -0.03 -2.77 33.50
N ASN A 61 0.60 -3.75 32.88
CA ASN A 61 1.94 -4.20 33.24
C ASN A 61 2.97 -3.16 32.81
N GLU A 62 3.53 -2.40 33.75
CA GLU A 62 4.46 -1.32 33.44
C GLU A 62 5.68 -1.78 32.65
N ARG A 63 6.18 -2.98 32.94
CA ARG A 63 7.33 -3.56 32.23
C ARG A 63 7.02 -3.77 30.74
N ALA A 64 5.82 -4.26 30.41
CA ALA A 64 5.41 -4.48 29.03
C ALA A 64 5.36 -3.20 28.20
N PHE A 65 5.16 -2.03 28.82
CA PHE A 65 5.09 -0.74 28.13
C PHE A 65 6.32 0.15 28.35
N THR A 66 7.39 -0.40 28.92
CA THR A 66 8.64 0.34 29.15
C THR A 66 9.57 0.20 27.95
N LYS A 67 10.04 1.34 27.41
CA LYS A 67 11.01 1.35 26.32
C LYS A 67 12.28 0.59 26.73
N GLY A 68 12.73 -0.34 25.89
CA GLY A 68 13.89 -1.20 26.17
C GLY A 68 13.53 -2.61 26.64
N GLU A 69 12.28 -2.85 27.05
CA GLU A 69 11.79 -4.19 27.46
C GLU A 69 11.28 -5.03 26.27
N TYR A 70 11.76 -4.76 25.05
CA TYR A 70 11.36 -5.50 23.85
C TYR A 70 11.55 -7.02 24.02
N LYS A 71 12.67 -7.46 24.62
CA LYS A 71 12.94 -8.87 24.85
C LYS A 71 11.87 -9.54 25.72
N PHE A 72 11.35 -8.84 26.73
CA PHE A 72 10.28 -9.34 27.59
C PHE A 72 8.99 -9.55 26.79
N VAL A 73 8.59 -8.55 25.99
CA VAL A 73 7.38 -8.62 25.14
C VAL A 73 7.51 -9.67 24.04
N ARG A 74 8.68 -9.76 23.38
CA ARG A 74 8.97 -10.76 22.35
C ARG A 74 8.89 -12.18 22.90
N THR A 75 9.48 -12.43 24.07
CA THR A 75 9.45 -13.75 24.72
C THR A 75 8.01 -14.17 25.06
N ALA A 76 7.21 -13.26 25.61
CA ALA A 76 5.80 -13.55 25.92
C ALA A 76 4.96 -13.80 24.65
N SER A 77 5.21 -13.02 23.59
CA SER A 77 4.54 -13.20 22.30
C SER A 77 4.93 -14.53 21.62
N SER A 78 6.19 -14.94 21.74
CA SER A 78 6.70 -16.26 21.30
C SER A 78 6.00 -17.40 22.03
N LYS A 79 5.84 -17.30 23.36
CA LYS A 79 5.07 -18.27 24.16
C LYS A 79 3.59 -18.32 23.78
N TYR A 80 2.98 -17.15 23.54
CA TYR A 80 1.60 -17.09 23.05
C TYR A 80 1.46 -17.82 21.72
N PHE A 81 2.35 -17.54 20.76
CA PHE A 81 2.35 -18.17 19.45
C PHE A 81 2.45 -19.70 19.56
N GLU A 82 3.38 -20.19 20.36
CA GLU A 82 3.56 -21.63 20.58
C GLU A 82 2.32 -22.25 21.25
N ALA A 83 1.73 -21.60 22.25
CA ALA A 83 0.52 -22.10 22.90
C ALA A 83 -0.70 -22.10 21.96
N ALA A 84 -0.85 -21.07 21.13
CA ALA A 84 -2.00 -20.88 20.23
C ALA A 84 -1.92 -21.78 18.98
N HIS A 85 -0.73 -21.94 18.41
CA HIS A 85 -0.54 -22.57 17.10
C HIS A 85 0.28 -23.87 17.17
N GLY A 86 0.99 -24.12 18.26
CA GLY A 86 1.85 -25.29 18.44
C GLY A 86 1.18 -26.62 18.12
N PRO A 87 -0.03 -26.93 18.61
CA PRO A 87 -0.70 -28.19 18.27
C PRO A 87 -0.91 -28.39 16.76
N ALA A 88 -1.37 -27.35 16.05
CA ALA A 88 -1.58 -27.39 14.61
C ALA A 88 -0.25 -27.50 13.84
N ILE A 89 0.77 -26.75 14.26
CA ILE A 89 2.11 -26.82 13.69
C ILE A 89 2.70 -28.22 13.88
N LYS A 90 2.65 -28.78 15.09
CA LYS A 90 3.18 -30.13 15.38
C LYS A 90 2.47 -31.19 14.52
N ALA A 91 1.15 -31.09 14.39
CA ALA A 91 0.39 -31.97 13.50
C ALA A 91 0.83 -31.84 12.03
N ALA A 92 1.08 -30.62 11.56
CA ALA A 92 1.51 -30.34 10.18
C ALA A 92 2.96 -30.75 9.89
N LEU A 93 3.83 -30.78 10.91
CA LEU A 93 5.23 -31.18 10.79
C LEU A 93 5.45 -32.69 10.98
N GLY A 94 4.54 -33.39 11.64
CA GLY A 94 4.65 -34.83 11.92
C GLY A 94 5.90 -35.16 12.72
N ASP A 95 6.65 -36.18 12.29
CA ASP A 95 7.85 -36.68 12.99
C ASP A 95 8.98 -35.65 13.11
N ASP A 96 8.97 -34.60 12.27
CA ASP A 96 9.96 -33.54 12.30
C ASP A 96 9.69 -32.48 13.39
N ALA A 97 8.50 -32.53 14.02
CA ALA A 97 8.09 -31.54 15.02
C ALA A 97 9.02 -31.51 16.23
N GLU A 98 9.14 -32.61 16.97
CA GLU A 98 9.93 -32.65 18.21
C GLU A 98 11.42 -32.33 17.97
N PRO A 99 12.10 -32.88 16.94
CA PRO A 99 13.47 -32.48 16.61
C PRO A 99 13.63 -30.99 16.29
N LEU A 100 12.72 -30.40 15.52
CA LEU A 100 12.78 -28.99 15.16
C LEU A 100 12.58 -28.09 16.39
N PHE A 101 11.56 -28.36 17.21
CA PHE A 101 11.30 -27.58 18.42
C PHE A 101 12.45 -27.71 19.44
N ALA A 102 13.00 -28.91 19.63
CA ALA A 102 14.19 -29.10 20.48
C ALA A 102 15.41 -28.35 19.95
N TRP A 103 15.54 -28.18 18.63
CA TRP A 103 16.58 -27.36 18.03
C TRP A 103 16.30 -25.86 18.21
N LEU A 104 15.06 -25.41 18.04
CA LEU A 104 14.65 -24.02 18.25
C LEU A 104 14.84 -23.59 19.72
N ASP A 105 14.60 -24.47 20.68
CA ASP A 105 14.83 -24.20 22.10
C ASP A 105 16.30 -23.97 22.45
N LYS A 106 17.22 -24.57 21.67
CA LYS A 106 18.66 -24.29 21.76
C LYS A 106 19.06 -23.00 21.04
N ASN A 107 18.17 -22.44 20.21
CA ASN A 107 18.39 -21.26 19.37
C ASN A 107 17.31 -20.19 19.64
N VAL A 108 17.10 -19.85 20.91
CA VAL A 108 15.99 -19.01 21.40
C VAL A 108 15.81 -17.69 20.65
N GLU A 109 16.89 -16.98 20.35
CA GLU A 109 16.80 -15.69 19.63
C GLU A 109 16.22 -15.85 18.22
N LEU A 110 16.56 -16.94 17.53
CA LEU A 110 16.01 -17.27 16.21
C LEU A 110 14.56 -17.76 16.32
N ARG A 111 14.26 -18.63 17.29
CA ARG A 111 12.89 -19.09 17.57
C ARG A 111 11.95 -17.91 17.82
N ASP A 112 12.33 -17.03 18.75
CA ASP A 112 11.51 -15.88 19.08
C ASP A 112 11.33 -14.95 17.88
N THR A 113 12.38 -14.76 17.07
CA THR A 113 12.29 -13.95 15.84
C THR A 113 11.33 -14.57 14.84
N LEU A 114 11.44 -15.88 14.57
CA LEU A 114 10.54 -16.63 13.69
C LEU A 114 9.09 -16.51 14.16
N PHE A 115 8.80 -16.82 15.42
CA PHE A 115 7.43 -16.86 15.95
C PHE A 115 6.80 -15.47 15.96
N THR A 116 7.59 -14.41 16.21
CA THR A 116 7.07 -13.03 16.14
C THR A 116 7.03 -12.46 14.72
N ALA A 117 7.75 -13.03 13.77
CA ALA A 117 7.65 -12.63 12.37
C ALA A 117 6.31 -13.04 11.76
N VAL A 118 5.74 -14.19 12.16
CA VAL A 118 4.42 -14.66 11.71
C VAL A 118 3.34 -13.65 12.06
N GLY A 119 2.80 -13.00 11.04
CA GLY A 119 1.77 -11.98 11.12
C GLY A 119 0.36 -12.58 11.05
N PRO A 120 -0.69 -11.77 11.29
CA PRO A 120 -2.08 -12.23 11.24
C PRO A 120 -2.57 -12.71 9.85
N ALA A 121 -1.81 -12.43 8.79
CA ALA A 121 -2.15 -12.83 7.42
C ALA A 121 -1.49 -14.15 6.99
N ASP A 122 -0.48 -14.60 7.74
CA ASP A 122 0.35 -15.76 7.41
C ASP A 122 -0.35 -17.05 7.87
N ASP A 123 0.06 -18.19 7.31
CA ASP A 123 -0.35 -19.51 7.79
C ASP A 123 0.75 -20.10 8.68
N PRO A 124 0.58 -20.12 10.02
CA PRO A 124 1.64 -20.56 10.94
C PRO A 124 2.17 -21.97 10.64
N ALA A 125 1.30 -22.88 10.19
CA ALA A 125 1.71 -24.24 9.88
C ALA A 125 2.59 -24.27 8.63
N LYS A 126 2.21 -23.54 7.58
CA LYS A 126 3.00 -23.47 6.34
C LYS A 126 4.31 -22.72 6.52
N VAL A 127 4.32 -21.61 7.27
CA VAL A 127 5.58 -20.90 7.60
C VAL A 127 6.56 -21.88 8.25
N LEU A 128 6.09 -22.66 9.23
CA LEU A 128 6.94 -23.62 9.93
C LEU A 128 7.32 -24.83 9.07
N GLN A 129 6.49 -25.25 8.12
CA GLN A 129 6.86 -26.26 7.13
C GLN A 129 7.99 -25.77 6.21
N VAL A 130 7.90 -24.53 5.70
CA VAL A 130 8.96 -23.93 4.89
C VAL A 130 10.25 -23.84 5.71
N PHE A 131 10.17 -23.33 6.95
CA PHE A 131 11.33 -23.24 7.83
C PHE A 131 11.94 -24.62 8.14
N ARG A 132 11.09 -25.64 8.39
CA ARG A 132 11.51 -27.03 8.60
C ARG A 132 12.27 -27.57 7.39
N ASP A 133 11.79 -27.31 6.17
CA ASP A 133 12.44 -27.79 4.95
C ASP A 133 13.85 -27.19 4.80
N LEU A 134 14.02 -25.90 5.10
CA LEU A 134 15.34 -25.25 5.14
C LEU A 134 16.24 -25.85 6.23
N TRP A 135 15.69 -26.05 7.43
CA TRP A 135 16.44 -26.59 8.58
C TRP A 135 16.90 -28.03 8.34
N LYS A 136 16.08 -28.89 7.72
CA LYS A 136 16.48 -30.26 7.38
C LYS A 136 17.57 -30.31 6.34
N ALA A 137 17.59 -29.35 5.40
CA ALA A 137 18.62 -29.28 4.38
C ALA A 137 19.97 -28.85 4.96
N ASP A 138 20.01 -27.79 5.76
CA ASP A 138 21.23 -27.33 6.44
C ASP A 138 20.90 -26.55 7.73
N PRO A 139 20.92 -27.21 8.91
CA PRO A 139 20.57 -26.56 10.17
C PRO A 139 21.61 -25.50 10.58
N ASP A 140 22.88 -25.65 10.18
CA ASP A 140 23.93 -24.70 10.51
C ASP A 140 23.83 -23.43 9.67
N ALA A 141 23.46 -23.54 8.38
CA ALA A 141 23.17 -22.39 7.55
C ALA A 141 21.96 -21.61 8.09
N VAL A 142 20.87 -22.31 8.46
CA VAL A 142 19.69 -21.66 9.06
C VAL A 142 20.05 -20.91 10.33
N ARG A 143 20.89 -21.48 11.21
CA ARG A 143 21.36 -20.80 12.43
C ARG A 143 22.17 -19.54 12.13
N LYS A 144 23.11 -19.63 11.16
CA LYS A 144 24.00 -18.51 10.82
C LYS A 144 23.29 -17.41 10.03
N SER A 145 22.25 -17.75 9.30
CA SER A 145 21.48 -16.84 8.44
C SER A 145 20.00 -16.80 8.84
N GLY A 146 19.75 -16.68 10.15
CA GLY A 146 18.41 -16.74 10.73
C GLY A 146 17.41 -15.73 10.15
N GLU A 147 17.82 -14.47 9.98
CA GLU A 147 16.97 -13.41 9.37
C GLU A 147 16.54 -13.78 7.94
N LEU A 148 17.43 -14.39 7.15
CA LEU A 148 17.12 -14.86 5.81
C LEU A 148 16.16 -16.06 5.83
N ALA A 149 16.40 -17.02 6.72
CA ALA A 149 15.52 -18.18 6.87
C ALA A 149 14.10 -17.76 7.29
N VAL A 150 13.99 -16.80 8.21
CA VAL A 150 12.70 -16.21 8.61
C VAL A 150 12.03 -15.49 7.44
N ALA A 151 12.76 -14.64 6.71
CA ALA A 151 12.21 -13.95 5.53
C ALA A 151 11.70 -14.92 4.47
N VAL A 152 12.43 -15.99 4.18
CA VAL A 152 11.98 -17.02 3.23
C VAL A 152 10.73 -17.72 3.76
N ALA A 153 10.67 -18.06 5.04
CA ALA A 153 9.54 -18.77 5.64
C ALA A 153 8.23 -17.98 5.58
N VAL A 154 8.25 -16.67 5.86
CA VAL A 154 7.05 -15.80 5.86
C VAL A 154 6.66 -15.24 4.50
N VAL A 155 7.46 -15.49 3.46
CA VAL A 155 7.15 -15.09 2.07
C VAL A 155 6.57 -16.27 1.29
N TRP A 156 7.06 -17.48 1.57
CA TRP A 156 6.77 -18.67 0.77
C TRP A 156 5.70 -19.58 1.39
N ASP A 157 5.09 -19.19 2.51
CA ASP A 157 3.89 -19.84 3.04
C ASP A 157 2.64 -19.54 2.18
N ASP A 158 2.62 -18.40 1.49
CA ASP A 158 1.58 -18.00 0.55
C ASP A 158 2.12 -17.67 -0.85
N PRO A 159 1.72 -18.41 -1.92
CA PRO A 159 2.15 -18.10 -3.28
C PRO A 159 1.74 -16.72 -3.79
N ARG A 160 0.76 -16.04 -3.15
CA ARG A 160 0.37 -14.66 -3.50
C ARG A 160 1.41 -13.61 -3.11
N ALA A 161 2.27 -13.92 -2.13
CA ALA A 161 3.32 -13.02 -1.66
C ALA A 161 4.56 -13.02 -2.58
N VAL A 162 4.72 -14.09 -3.37
CA VAL A 162 5.81 -14.24 -4.34
C VAL A 162 5.52 -13.42 -5.60
N TYR A 163 6.46 -12.54 -5.97
CA TYR A 163 6.38 -11.75 -7.19
C TYR A 163 6.35 -12.66 -8.44
N ASP A 164 5.25 -12.55 -9.18
CA ASP A 164 4.96 -13.35 -10.36
C ASP A 164 5.01 -12.50 -11.64
N TYR A 165 6.09 -12.64 -12.40
CA TYR A 165 6.30 -11.92 -13.65
C TYR A 165 5.72 -12.63 -14.88
N ARG A 166 4.98 -13.75 -14.72
CA ARG A 166 4.34 -14.46 -15.85
C ARG A 166 3.36 -13.57 -16.61
N GLY A 167 2.71 -12.62 -15.93
CA GLY A 167 1.86 -11.63 -16.58
C GLY A 167 2.62 -10.79 -17.63
N HIS A 168 3.89 -10.47 -17.39
CA HIS A 168 4.73 -9.76 -18.35
C HIS A 168 5.13 -10.65 -19.53
N GLN A 169 5.40 -11.94 -19.28
CA GLN A 169 5.66 -12.90 -20.33
C GLN A 169 4.46 -13.04 -21.27
N VAL A 170 3.25 -13.22 -20.72
CA VAL A 170 2.01 -13.29 -21.51
C VAL A 170 1.80 -12.01 -22.32
N ARG A 171 1.97 -10.84 -21.68
CA ARG A 171 1.81 -9.54 -22.34
C ARG A 171 2.78 -9.36 -23.52
N THR A 172 4.02 -9.84 -23.37
CA THR A 172 5.05 -9.74 -24.41
C THR A 172 5.00 -10.88 -25.44
N ARG A 173 4.14 -11.89 -25.22
CA ARG A 173 4.07 -13.11 -26.04
C ARG A 173 5.40 -13.86 -26.14
N SER A 174 6.21 -13.74 -25.11
CA SER A 174 7.48 -14.44 -24.99
C SER A 174 7.26 -15.88 -24.52
N VAL A 175 8.32 -16.68 -24.43
CA VAL A 175 8.29 -18.04 -23.88
C VAL A 175 8.78 -18.00 -22.45
N LEU A 176 8.00 -18.54 -21.50
CA LEU A 176 8.44 -18.66 -20.11
C LEU A 176 9.49 -19.78 -19.99
N PRO A 177 10.71 -19.50 -19.49
CA PRO A 177 11.68 -20.57 -19.24
C PRO A 177 11.16 -21.58 -18.20
N PRO A 178 11.35 -22.90 -18.40
CA PRO A 178 10.85 -23.91 -17.47
C PRO A 178 11.51 -23.85 -16.09
N GLU A 179 12.71 -23.30 -15.98
CA GLU A 179 13.45 -23.13 -14.72
C GLU A 179 12.73 -22.21 -13.75
N VAL A 180 11.90 -21.27 -14.23
CA VAL A 180 11.13 -20.34 -13.39
C VAL A 180 10.22 -21.09 -12.41
N LEU A 181 9.62 -22.20 -12.85
CA LEU A 181 8.71 -23.00 -12.02
C LEU A 181 9.46 -23.83 -10.97
N LYS A 182 10.78 -23.98 -11.11
CA LYS A 182 11.63 -24.72 -10.17
C LYS A 182 12.18 -23.84 -9.04
N VAL A 183 12.01 -22.52 -9.12
CA VAL A 183 12.47 -21.60 -8.07
C VAL A 183 11.41 -21.53 -6.98
N GLY A 184 11.74 -22.10 -5.81
CA GLY A 184 10.96 -22.07 -4.59
C GLY A 184 11.70 -21.42 -3.42
N ALA A 185 11.24 -21.72 -2.21
CA ALA A 185 11.81 -21.24 -0.96
C ALA A 185 13.27 -21.67 -0.79
N ALA A 186 13.55 -22.98 -0.98
CA ALA A 186 14.87 -23.56 -0.84
C ALA A 186 15.88 -22.97 -1.82
N GLU A 187 15.49 -22.80 -3.10
CA GLU A 187 16.35 -22.22 -4.13
C GLU A 187 16.71 -20.76 -3.80
N ASN A 188 15.79 -19.99 -3.22
CA ASN A 188 16.07 -18.62 -2.80
C ASN A 188 17.02 -18.55 -1.61
N PHE A 189 16.81 -19.41 -0.61
CA PHE A 189 17.70 -19.51 0.55
C PHE A 189 19.11 -19.95 0.12
N ASN A 190 19.22 -21.08 -0.56
CA ASN A 190 20.49 -21.69 -0.96
C ASN A 190 21.31 -20.76 -1.86
N TYR A 191 20.67 -20.07 -2.80
CA TYR A 191 21.39 -19.12 -3.66
C TYR A 191 22.14 -18.06 -2.83
N VAL A 192 21.50 -17.50 -1.81
CA VAL A 192 22.15 -16.48 -0.96
C VAL A 192 23.29 -17.09 -0.15
N ILE A 193 23.07 -18.26 0.46
CA ILE A 193 24.10 -18.95 1.27
C ILE A 193 25.33 -19.29 0.43
N GLU A 194 25.14 -19.85 -0.76
CA GLU A 194 26.22 -20.25 -1.66
C GLU A 194 26.97 -19.03 -2.23
N ARG A 195 26.28 -17.89 -2.40
CA ARG A 195 26.85 -16.68 -3.02
C ARG A 195 27.21 -15.58 -2.05
N GLN A 196 27.03 -15.76 -0.75
CA GLN A 196 27.35 -14.73 0.26
C GLN A 196 28.78 -14.18 0.13
N ALA A 197 29.76 -15.05 -0.15
CA ALA A 197 31.17 -14.68 -0.31
C ALA A 197 31.42 -13.83 -1.56
N LYS A 198 30.59 -14.00 -2.60
CA LYS A 198 30.65 -13.21 -3.85
C LYS A 198 29.85 -11.92 -3.71
N LEU A 199 28.66 -11.99 -3.12
CA LEU A 199 27.77 -10.85 -2.96
C LEU A 199 28.37 -9.82 -2.01
N LYS A 200 28.84 -10.22 -0.81
CA LYS A 200 29.40 -9.33 0.23
C LYS A 200 28.51 -8.10 0.56
N GLY A 201 28.95 -7.27 1.49
CA GLY A 201 28.32 -5.98 1.79
C GLY A 201 27.25 -6.03 2.89
N PRO A 202 26.75 -4.85 3.30
CA PRO A 202 25.85 -4.70 4.44
C PRO A 202 24.49 -5.38 4.23
N GLN A 203 24.12 -5.65 2.98
CA GLN A 203 22.85 -6.27 2.62
C GLN A 203 22.66 -7.65 3.26
N LEU A 204 23.75 -8.40 3.48
CA LEU A 204 23.71 -9.72 4.13
C LEU A 204 23.31 -9.66 5.62
N GLN A 205 23.32 -8.47 6.22
CA GLN A 205 22.98 -8.25 7.63
C GLN A 205 21.59 -7.64 7.81
N LEU A 206 20.85 -7.41 6.72
CA LEU A 206 19.52 -6.85 6.79
C LEU A 206 18.60 -7.74 7.63
N PRO A 207 17.70 -7.13 8.42
CA PRO A 207 16.70 -7.90 9.14
C PRO A 207 15.63 -8.44 8.19
N TRP A 208 14.89 -9.46 8.64
CA TRP A 208 13.94 -10.20 7.81
C TRP A 208 12.91 -9.29 7.13
N GLU A 209 12.47 -8.20 7.77
CA GLU A 209 11.49 -7.25 7.21
C GLU A 209 11.98 -6.55 5.93
N PHE A 210 13.30 -6.47 5.72
CA PHE A 210 13.88 -5.98 4.47
C PHE A 210 14.14 -7.13 3.50
N LEU A 211 14.54 -8.30 4.01
CA LEU A 211 14.88 -9.47 3.19
C LEU A 211 13.67 -10.11 2.50
N VAL A 212 12.44 -9.91 3.01
CA VAL A 212 11.22 -10.36 2.31
C VAL A 212 11.12 -9.79 0.89
N HIS A 213 11.63 -8.57 0.68
CA HIS A 213 11.68 -7.90 -0.63
C HIS A 213 12.82 -8.39 -1.54
N VAL A 214 13.70 -9.26 -1.02
CA VAL A 214 14.81 -9.88 -1.76
C VAL A 214 14.43 -11.28 -2.21
N VAL A 215 13.70 -12.05 -1.40
CA VAL A 215 13.48 -13.49 -1.61
C VAL A 215 12.12 -13.84 -2.23
N ASN A 216 11.24 -12.86 -2.43
CA ASN A 216 9.90 -13.02 -2.98
C ASN A 216 9.88 -13.11 -4.51
N HIS A 217 10.73 -13.91 -5.15
CA HIS A 217 10.74 -13.99 -6.61
C HIS A 217 11.16 -15.37 -7.14
N ARG A 218 10.84 -15.61 -8.43
CA ARG A 218 11.11 -16.86 -9.13
C ARG A 218 12.25 -16.77 -10.15
N THR A 219 13.19 -15.83 -9.98
CA THR A 219 14.29 -15.64 -10.94
C THR A 219 15.26 -16.82 -10.86
N PRO A 220 15.47 -17.60 -11.94
CA PRO A 220 16.38 -18.74 -11.95
C PRO A 220 17.83 -18.37 -11.64
N ALA A 221 18.58 -19.29 -11.02
CA ALA A 221 19.97 -19.09 -10.65
C ALA A 221 20.87 -18.63 -11.82
N GLY A 222 20.67 -19.17 -13.02
CA GLY A 222 21.42 -18.75 -14.21
C GLY A 222 21.22 -17.26 -14.57
N GLU A 223 20.00 -16.76 -14.46
CA GLU A 223 19.70 -15.33 -14.66
C GLU A 223 20.29 -14.48 -13.53
N ARG A 224 20.26 -14.96 -12.28
CA ARG A 224 20.86 -14.28 -11.13
C ARG A 224 22.38 -14.19 -11.27
N GLU A 225 23.06 -15.25 -11.68
CA GLU A 225 24.50 -15.24 -11.94
C GLU A 225 24.88 -14.27 -13.06
N TRP A 226 24.08 -14.23 -14.13
CA TRP A 226 24.24 -13.22 -15.17
C TRP A 226 24.12 -11.79 -14.61
N ALA A 227 23.10 -11.55 -13.76
CA ALA A 227 22.90 -10.25 -13.14
C ALA A 227 24.07 -9.87 -12.22
N VAL A 228 24.55 -10.80 -11.40
CA VAL A 228 25.73 -10.60 -10.54
C VAL A 228 26.97 -10.29 -11.37
N ALA A 229 27.24 -11.07 -12.43
CA ALA A 229 28.39 -10.84 -13.29
C ALA A 229 28.36 -9.46 -13.96
N LYS A 230 27.16 -8.96 -14.30
CA LYS A 230 27.01 -7.71 -15.06
C LYS A 230 26.86 -6.46 -14.19
N TYR A 231 26.26 -6.57 -13.02
CA TYR A 231 25.77 -5.41 -12.26
C TYR A 231 26.22 -5.34 -10.81
N LEU A 232 26.93 -6.35 -10.27
CA LEU A 232 27.37 -6.30 -8.87
C LEU A 232 28.22 -5.04 -8.55
N SER A 233 29.07 -4.61 -9.49
CA SER A 233 29.87 -3.38 -9.37
C SER A 233 29.03 -2.09 -9.39
N ARG A 234 27.76 -2.17 -9.80
CA ARG A 234 26.78 -1.08 -9.87
C ARG A 234 25.60 -1.33 -8.93
N ARG A 235 25.84 -2.05 -7.82
CA ARG A 235 24.82 -2.30 -6.80
C ARG A 235 24.24 -1.02 -6.22
N ALA A 236 25.08 -0.02 -5.95
CA ALA A 236 24.61 1.30 -5.53
C ALA A 236 23.88 1.98 -6.70
N GLY A 237 22.66 2.47 -6.46
CA GLY A 237 21.82 3.05 -7.50
C GLY A 237 21.32 2.04 -8.53
N ILE A 238 21.16 0.76 -8.15
CA ILE A 238 20.85 -0.33 -9.08
C ILE A 238 19.58 -0.07 -9.90
N GLY A 239 18.56 0.59 -9.35
CA GLY A 239 17.32 0.86 -10.08
C GLY A 239 17.51 1.72 -11.34
N THR A 240 18.62 2.47 -11.46
CA THR A 240 18.92 3.28 -12.65
C THR A 240 19.14 2.44 -13.91
N ILE A 241 19.38 1.13 -13.80
CA ILE A 241 19.47 0.22 -14.96
C ILE A 241 18.13 0.01 -15.67
N TYR A 242 17.02 0.48 -15.09
CA TYR A 242 15.71 0.55 -15.73
C TYR A 242 15.80 1.07 -17.17
N LYS A 243 16.62 2.12 -17.40
CA LYS A 243 16.78 2.75 -18.72
C LYS A 243 17.61 1.94 -19.72
N GLU A 244 18.25 0.84 -19.29
CA GLU A 244 19.06 -0.02 -20.16
C GLU A 244 18.22 -1.02 -20.96
N VAL A 245 16.95 -1.19 -20.60
CA VAL A 245 15.96 -1.89 -21.40
C VAL A 245 15.37 -0.88 -22.39
N GLU A 246 15.61 -1.09 -23.68
CA GLU A 246 15.12 -0.19 -24.74
C GLU A 246 13.59 -0.15 -24.74
N TYR A 247 13.01 1.04 -24.88
CA TYR A 247 11.55 1.20 -24.88
C TYR A 247 10.94 0.68 -26.20
N ASP A 248 10.06 -0.32 -26.12
CA ASP A 248 9.34 -0.86 -27.28
C ASP A 248 8.10 0.00 -27.59
N THR A 249 8.31 1.07 -28.36
CA THR A 249 7.25 2.01 -28.77
C THR A 249 6.19 1.35 -29.67
N GLU A 250 6.57 0.34 -30.44
CA GLU A 250 5.65 -0.41 -31.30
C GLU A 250 4.73 -1.30 -30.46
N MET A 251 5.26 -1.92 -29.40
CA MET A 251 4.45 -2.62 -28.40
C MET A 251 3.44 -1.70 -27.73
N LEU A 252 3.84 -0.47 -27.38
CA LEU A 252 2.91 0.51 -26.81
C LEU A 252 1.82 0.89 -27.82
N ARG A 253 2.22 1.31 -29.02
CA ARG A 253 1.33 1.79 -30.09
C ARG A 253 0.30 0.74 -30.52
N THR A 254 0.72 -0.53 -30.57
CA THR A 254 -0.13 -1.64 -31.01
C THR A 254 -0.89 -2.32 -29.87
N GLN A 255 -0.77 -1.81 -28.63
CA GLN A 255 -1.33 -2.40 -27.43
C GLN A 255 -0.91 -3.88 -27.26
N SER A 256 0.39 -4.13 -27.33
CA SER A 256 1.02 -5.45 -27.20
C SER A 256 0.64 -6.47 -28.29
N LYS A 257 0.17 -6.00 -29.46
CA LYS A 257 -0.07 -6.88 -30.62
C LYS A 257 1.22 -7.24 -31.36
N VAL A 258 2.19 -6.34 -31.35
CA VAL A 258 3.53 -6.54 -31.91
C VAL A 258 4.53 -6.27 -30.79
N CYS A 259 5.38 -7.24 -30.48
CA CYS A 259 6.34 -7.14 -29.37
C CYS A 259 7.70 -7.62 -29.86
N LYS A 260 8.78 -6.89 -29.56
CA LYS A 260 10.16 -7.34 -29.86
C LYS A 260 10.53 -8.63 -29.11
N LEU A 261 9.86 -8.93 -28.00
CA LEU A 261 10.05 -10.16 -27.21
C LEU A 261 9.18 -11.35 -27.68
N ASN A 262 8.36 -11.19 -28.71
CA ASN A 262 7.47 -12.26 -29.19
C ASN A 262 8.27 -13.51 -29.56
N ASP A 263 7.84 -14.68 -29.06
CA ASP A 263 8.45 -16.00 -29.25
C ASP A 263 9.90 -16.15 -28.71
N ARG A 264 10.38 -15.18 -27.92
CA ARG A 264 11.72 -15.21 -27.30
C ARG A 264 11.63 -15.60 -25.82
N PRO A 265 12.68 -16.18 -25.20
CA PRO A 265 12.64 -16.52 -23.77
C PRO A 265 12.50 -15.27 -22.88
N TYR A 266 11.54 -15.24 -21.96
CA TYR A 266 11.37 -14.13 -21.02
C TYR A 266 12.39 -14.22 -19.86
N THR A 267 13.63 -13.82 -20.15
CA THR A 267 14.77 -13.82 -19.22
C THR A 267 15.34 -12.42 -19.06
N LEU A 268 16.08 -12.15 -17.98
CA LEU A 268 16.82 -10.90 -17.77
C LEU A 268 17.71 -10.54 -18.99
N PRO A 269 18.58 -11.43 -19.52
CA PRO A 269 19.32 -11.14 -20.75
C PRO A 269 18.44 -10.74 -21.93
N SER A 270 17.36 -11.48 -22.18
CA SER A 270 16.50 -11.25 -23.35
C SER A 270 15.70 -9.94 -23.24
N VAL A 271 15.16 -9.63 -22.05
CA VAL A 271 14.49 -8.35 -21.79
C VAL A 271 15.46 -7.18 -22.00
N ARG A 272 16.70 -7.30 -21.54
CA ARG A 272 17.73 -6.28 -21.79
C ARG A 272 18.02 -6.12 -23.29
N GLU A 273 18.15 -7.22 -24.02
CA GLU A 273 18.55 -7.20 -25.43
C GLU A 273 17.45 -6.69 -26.36
N HIS A 274 16.19 -7.04 -26.08
CA HIS A 274 15.08 -6.80 -27.01
C HIS A 274 14.15 -5.68 -26.56
N GLY A 275 14.26 -5.24 -25.31
CA GLY A 275 13.48 -4.15 -24.78
C GLY A 275 12.08 -4.55 -24.33
N GLY A 276 11.27 -3.53 -24.07
CA GLY A 276 9.88 -3.62 -23.68
C GLY A 276 9.35 -2.25 -23.25
N VAL A 277 8.07 -2.16 -22.91
CA VAL A 277 7.53 -0.95 -22.27
C VAL A 277 7.92 -0.86 -20.78
N CYS A 278 7.48 0.21 -20.10
CA CYS A 278 7.79 0.50 -18.70
C CYS A 278 7.66 -0.68 -17.73
N ALA A 279 6.67 -1.55 -17.93
CA ALA A 279 6.51 -2.76 -17.12
C ALA A 279 7.73 -3.70 -17.19
N MET A 280 8.29 -3.94 -18.38
CA MET A 280 9.47 -4.78 -18.54
C MET A 280 10.73 -4.10 -18.00
N GLN A 281 10.82 -2.78 -18.11
CA GLN A 281 11.94 -2.00 -17.55
C GLN A 281 11.96 -2.09 -16.00
N ALA A 282 10.79 -1.96 -15.36
CA ALA A 282 10.62 -2.10 -13.92
C ALA A 282 10.88 -3.53 -13.44
N ASP A 283 10.29 -4.53 -14.11
CA ASP A 283 10.49 -5.96 -13.83
C ASP A 283 11.97 -6.34 -13.92
N PHE A 284 12.65 -5.89 -14.98
CA PHE A 284 14.07 -6.11 -15.18
C PHE A 284 14.90 -5.56 -14.03
N ALA A 285 14.69 -4.29 -13.68
CA ALA A 285 15.46 -3.64 -12.63
C ALA A 285 15.20 -4.26 -11.24
N ALA A 286 13.94 -4.59 -10.93
CA ALA A 286 13.57 -5.24 -9.67
C ALA A 286 14.21 -6.64 -9.55
N ARG A 287 14.09 -7.49 -10.58
CA ARG A 287 14.68 -8.84 -10.57
C ARG A 287 16.21 -8.83 -10.54
N VAL A 288 16.86 -7.86 -11.20
CA VAL A 288 18.31 -7.66 -11.06
C VAL A 288 18.65 -7.23 -9.64
N GLY A 289 17.96 -6.23 -9.07
CA GLY A 289 18.17 -5.78 -7.69
C GLY A 289 18.12 -6.92 -6.67
N LYS A 290 17.03 -7.72 -6.72
CA LYS A 290 16.86 -8.91 -5.88
C LYS A 290 18.00 -9.93 -6.06
N SER A 291 18.47 -10.13 -7.30
CA SER A 291 19.62 -11.00 -7.60
C SER A 291 20.93 -10.54 -6.96
N LEU A 292 21.09 -9.24 -6.70
CA LEU A 292 22.26 -8.63 -6.07
C LEU A 292 22.11 -8.47 -4.54
N LEU A 293 21.06 -9.05 -3.94
CA LEU A 293 20.69 -8.90 -2.54
C LEU A 293 20.21 -7.49 -2.16
N VAL A 294 19.68 -6.73 -3.12
CA VAL A 294 19.08 -5.41 -2.86
C VAL A 294 17.56 -5.57 -2.76
N PRO A 295 16.92 -5.17 -1.64
CA PRO A 295 15.46 -5.08 -1.56
C PRO A 295 14.95 -4.16 -2.67
N ALA A 296 14.20 -4.72 -3.61
CA ALA A 296 13.74 -3.99 -4.80
C ALA A 296 12.37 -4.50 -5.23
N GLU A 297 11.49 -3.60 -5.67
CA GLU A 297 10.12 -3.94 -6.04
C GLU A 297 9.70 -3.30 -7.36
N TYR A 298 8.90 -4.07 -8.10
CA TYR A 298 8.10 -3.56 -9.20
C TYR A 298 6.93 -2.76 -8.61
N VAL A 299 6.75 -1.53 -9.08
CA VAL A 299 5.66 -0.66 -8.64
C VAL A 299 4.87 -0.18 -9.86
N GLY A 300 3.55 -0.26 -9.78
CA GLY A 300 2.65 0.31 -10.79
C GLY A 300 1.87 1.50 -10.23
N GLY A 301 1.46 2.43 -11.07
CA GLY A 301 0.61 3.55 -10.64
C GLY A 301 0.00 4.32 -11.79
N GLU A 302 -0.79 5.32 -11.43
CA GLU A 302 -1.57 6.14 -12.33
C GLU A 302 -1.12 7.60 -12.26
N ALA A 303 -0.91 8.21 -13.43
CA ALA A 303 -0.54 9.61 -13.58
C ALA A 303 -1.71 10.55 -13.25
N ASN A 304 -1.43 11.84 -13.09
CA ASN A 304 -2.45 12.89 -13.02
C ASN A 304 -3.45 12.82 -14.21
N SER A 305 -2.98 12.46 -15.40
CA SER A 305 -3.79 12.33 -16.62
C SER A 305 -4.57 11.02 -16.74
N GLY A 306 -4.40 10.08 -15.80
CA GLY A 306 -4.98 8.73 -15.83
C GLY A 306 -4.14 7.68 -16.57
N GLY A 307 -2.96 8.05 -17.07
CA GLY A 307 -2.03 7.13 -17.72
C GLY A 307 -1.43 6.13 -16.74
N LEU A 308 -1.45 4.83 -17.08
CA LEU A 308 -0.80 3.80 -16.29
C LEU A 308 0.70 3.74 -16.57
N HIS A 309 1.49 3.51 -15.53
CA HIS A 309 2.93 3.39 -15.63
C HIS A 309 3.51 2.44 -14.58
N ALA A 310 4.73 1.99 -14.82
CA ALA A 310 5.47 1.14 -13.90
C ALA A 310 6.90 1.64 -13.74
N TRP A 311 7.41 1.52 -12.53
CA TRP A 311 8.77 1.92 -12.16
C TRP A 311 9.36 0.93 -11.15
N VAL A 312 10.65 1.07 -10.88
CA VAL A 312 11.33 0.29 -9.85
C VAL A 312 11.53 1.14 -8.61
N MET A 313 11.35 0.53 -7.45
CA MET A 313 11.75 1.08 -6.16
C MET A 313 12.78 0.16 -5.51
N TRP A 314 13.74 0.69 -4.76
CA TRP A 314 14.72 -0.11 -4.02
C TRP A 314 15.20 0.56 -2.74
N VAL A 315 15.70 -0.26 -1.83
CA VAL A 315 16.37 0.20 -0.61
C VAL A 315 17.85 0.41 -0.89
N GLU A 316 18.29 1.67 -0.85
CA GLU A 316 19.70 2.03 -0.93
C GLU A 316 20.34 1.91 0.46
N VAL A 317 20.90 0.74 0.75
CA VAL A 317 21.52 0.43 2.05
C VAL A 317 22.91 1.07 2.14
N ARG A 318 23.09 1.99 3.08
CA ARG A 318 24.39 2.60 3.38
C ARG A 318 25.15 1.84 4.46
N ALA A 319 24.45 1.46 5.53
CA ALA A 319 25.03 0.70 6.64
C ALA A 319 23.94 -0.08 7.38
N VAL A 320 24.36 -1.19 8.00
CA VAL A 320 23.51 -1.96 8.93
C VAL A 320 24.29 -2.11 10.23
N ASN A 321 23.63 -1.81 11.34
CA ASN A 321 24.12 -2.14 12.67
C ASN A 321 22.97 -2.75 13.49
N LYS A 322 23.27 -3.18 14.72
CA LYS A 322 22.30 -3.88 15.57
C LYS A 322 21.05 -3.05 15.89
N ASP A 323 21.19 -1.73 15.97
CA ASP A 323 20.14 -0.84 16.45
C ASP A 323 19.45 -0.05 15.33
N ALA A 324 20.00 -0.07 14.10
CA ALA A 324 19.45 0.65 12.97
C ALA A 324 19.96 0.13 11.60
N VAL A 325 19.13 0.33 10.59
CA VAL A 325 19.49 0.26 9.17
C VAL A 325 19.56 1.70 8.65
N SER A 326 20.73 2.12 8.17
CA SER A 326 20.88 3.40 7.47
C SER A 326 20.60 3.18 5.99
N PHE A 327 19.48 3.72 5.51
CA PHE A 327 19.05 3.56 4.13
C PHE A 327 18.28 4.78 3.62
N THR A 328 18.11 4.85 2.30
CA THR A 328 17.07 5.65 1.65
C THR A 328 16.21 4.73 0.79
N LEU A 329 14.93 5.08 0.62
CA LEU A 329 14.07 4.41 -0.35
C LEU A 329 14.10 5.22 -1.63
N GLU A 330 14.66 4.62 -2.68
CA GLU A 330 14.89 5.27 -3.96
C GLU A 330 13.94 4.70 -5.01
N SER A 331 13.62 5.49 -6.03
CA SER A 331 12.83 5.02 -7.17
C SER A 331 13.37 5.57 -8.49
N TYR A 332 13.18 4.83 -9.57
CA TYR A 332 13.60 5.24 -10.91
C TYR A 332 12.61 4.78 -11.96
N GLY A 333 12.39 5.63 -12.96
CA GLY A 333 11.35 5.45 -13.97
C GLY A 333 10.05 6.15 -13.60
N ARG A 334 9.91 6.69 -12.38
CA ARG A 334 8.80 7.59 -12.02
C ARG A 334 8.98 8.92 -12.76
N TYR A 335 8.19 9.18 -13.81
CA TYR A 335 8.31 10.41 -14.59
C TYR A 335 7.71 11.59 -13.83
N ASP A 336 8.56 12.52 -13.39
CA ASP A 336 8.16 13.64 -12.54
C ASP A 336 7.05 14.52 -13.16
N ASN A 337 7.03 14.65 -14.48
CA ASN A 337 6.04 15.46 -15.20
C ASN A 337 4.62 14.86 -15.18
N ASP A 338 4.47 13.55 -14.94
CA ASP A 338 3.19 12.84 -14.93
C ASP A 338 2.64 12.61 -13.51
N GLN A 339 3.37 13.05 -12.47
CA GLN A 339 2.85 13.16 -11.10
C GLN A 339 2.31 11.84 -10.50
N TYR A 340 3.08 10.76 -10.61
CA TYR A 340 2.79 9.45 -9.99
C TYR A 340 3.02 9.47 -8.46
N TYR A 341 2.15 10.17 -7.72
CA TYR A 341 2.32 10.40 -6.27
C TYR A 341 2.39 9.12 -5.44
N VAL A 342 1.56 8.13 -5.78
CA VAL A 342 1.44 6.86 -5.07
C VAL A 342 1.50 5.72 -6.07
N GLY A 343 2.29 4.71 -5.77
CA GLY A 343 2.30 3.44 -6.48
C GLY A 343 1.75 2.31 -5.64
N THR A 344 1.32 1.25 -6.31
CA THR A 344 0.83 0.01 -5.72
C THR A 344 1.77 -1.14 -6.04
N LEU A 345 1.94 -2.03 -5.08
CA LEU A 345 2.70 -3.28 -5.18
C LEU A 345 2.05 -4.36 -4.29
N LYS A 346 2.50 -5.60 -4.43
CA LYS A 346 2.13 -6.67 -3.49
C LYS A 346 3.10 -6.69 -2.31
N ASP A 347 2.56 -6.67 -1.09
CA ASP A 347 3.32 -6.86 0.13
C ASP A 347 3.91 -8.30 0.13
N PRO A 348 5.24 -8.48 0.22
CA PRO A 348 5.86 -9.79 0.09
C PRO A 348 5.64 -10.76 1.24
N GLN A 349 5.10 -10.30 2.37
CA GLN A 349 4.69 -11.18 3.47
C GLN A 349 3.22 -11.57 3.29
N THR A 350 2.34 -10.59 3.07
CA THR A 350 0.89 -10.84 3.13
C THR A 350 0.25 -11.19 1.78
N GLY A 351 0.94 -10.94 0.66
CA GLY A 351 0.39 -11.07 -0.70
C GLY A 351 -0.73 -10.07 -1.05
N ARG A 352 -1.02 -9.11 -0.17
CA ARG A 352 -2.06 -8.09 -0.36
C ARG A 352 -1.51 -6.87 -1.09
N ASP A 353 -2.39 -6.13 -1.74
CA ASP A 353 -2.02 -4.83 -2.29
C ASP A 353 -1.64 -3.87 -1.16
N THR A 354 -0.54 -3.15 -1.36
CA THR A 354 -0.07 -2.06 -0.51
C THR A 354 0.44 -0.93 -1.38
N THR A 355 0.73 0.22 -0.78
CA THR A 355 1.34 1.35 -1.48
C THR A 355 2.84 1.41 -1.23
N ASP A 356 3.56 2.00 -2.17
CA ASP A 356 4.99 2.28 -2.00
C ASP A 356 5.24 3.26 -0.82
N ARG A 357 4.30 4.17 -0.56
CA ARG A 357 4.30 5.06 0.61
C ARG A 357 4.14 4.34 1.93
N GLU A 358 3.26 3.34 1.99
CA GLU A 358 3.09 2.53 3.20
C GLU A 358 4.31 1.63 3.44
N LEU A 359 4.90 1.09 2.38
CA LEU A 359 6.16 0.37 2.46
C LEU A 359 7.29 1.28 2.99
N GLU A 360 7.41 2.50 2.48
CA GLU A 360 8.38 3.50 2.96
C GLU A 360 8.24 3.76 4.46
N ARG A 361 7.00 3.95 4.93
CA ARG A 361 6.71 4.17 6.35
C ARG A 361 7.12 2.97 7.20
N ARG A 362 6.75 1.75 6.80
CA ARG A 362 7.05 0.51 7.54
C ARG A 362 8.55 0.21 7.61
N LEU A 363 9.26 0.31 6.48
CA LEU A 363 10.71 0.11 6.46
C LEU A 363 11.43 1.21 7.24
N THR A 364 10.95 2.46 7.21
CA THR A 364 11.52 3.54 8.02
C THR A 364 11.33 3.28 9.52
N ALA A 365 10.19 2.71 9.90
CA ALA A 365 9.92 2.36 11.29
C ALA A 365 10.90 1.30 11.82
N VAL A 366 11.07 0.20 11.08
CA VAL A 366 12.00 -0.88 11.45
C VAL A 366 13.46 -0.43 11.31
N GLY A 367 13.80 0.34 10.28
CA GLY A 367 15.18 0.78 10.06
C GLY A 367 15.67 1.81 11.08
N ASN A 368 14.83 2.74 11.53
CA ASN A 368 15.24 3.76 12.50
C ASN A 368 15.12 3.32 13.97
N ALA A 369 14.17 2.43 14.27
CA ALA A 369 13.87 2.00 15.63
C ALA A 369 13.35 0.56 15.66
N PRO A 370 14.16 -0.45 15.28
CA PRO A 370 13.71 -1.84 15.10
C PRO A 370 13.09 -2.40 16.38
N HIS A 371 13.76 -2.26 17.53
CA HIS A 371 13.21 -2.75 18.79
C HIS A 371 11.95 -2.00 19.21
N GLY A 372 11.90 -0.67 19.04
CA GLY A 372 10.74 0.13 19.44
C GLY A 372 9.50 -0.15 18.60
N SER A 373 9.66 -0.21 17.27
CA SER A 373 8.58 -0.55 16.33
C SER A 373 8.05 -1.96 16.56
N ARG A 374 8.92 -2.98 16.56
CA ARG A 374 8.52 -4.38 16.82
C ARG A 374 7.84 -4.55 18.18
N HIS A 375 8.33 -3.85 19.22
CA HIS A 375 7.71 -3.85 20.54
C HIS A 375 6.27 -3.32 20.48
N ALA A 376 6.06 -2.15 19.88
CA ALA A 376 4.72 -1.59 19.72
C ALA A 376 3.80 -2.48 18.86
N ASP A 377 4.32 -3.06 17.78
CA ASP A 377 3.55 -3.97 16.92
C ASP A 377 3.08 -5.21 17.68
N LEU A 378 3.94 -5.82 18.52
CA LEU A 378 3.56 -6.97 19.34
C LEU A 378 2.50 -6.61 20.39
N LEU A 379 2.59 -5.44 21.01
CA LEU A 379 1.53 -4.94 21.89
C LEU A 379 0.22 -4.76 21.11
N MET A 380 0.25 -4.17 19.92
CA MET A 380 -0.94 -4.01 19.09
C MET A 380 -1.52 -5.33 18.60
N ARG A 381 -0.72 -6.38 18.39
CA ARG A 381 -1.24 -7.74 18.12
C ARG A 381 -1.98 -8.32 19.31
N ALA A 382 -1.56 -8.02 20.54
CA ALA A 382 -2.25 -8.46 21.75
C ALA A 382 -3.53 -7.67 22.04
N TYR A 383 -3.61 -6.42 21.56
CA TYR A 383 -4.65 -5.46 21.92
C TYR A 383 -6.08 -5.95 21.67
N PRO A 384 -6.49 -6.47 20.50
CA PRO A 384 -7.87 -6.89 20.27
C PRO A 384 -8.31 -7.99 21.24
N THR A 385 -7.50 -9.04 21.38
CA THR A 385 -7.76 -10.16 22.30
C THR A 385 -7.92 -9.68 23.73
N VAL A 386 -7.00 -8.85 24.22
CA VAL A 386 -7.05 -8.36 25.60
C VAL A 386 -8.23 -7.41 25.81
N ARG A 387 -8.47 -6.49 24.87
CA ARG A 387 -9.61 -5.55 24.91
C ARG A 387 -10.92 -6.32 25.07
N ASP A 388 -11.11 -7.36 24.27
CA ASP A 388 -12.37 -8.09 24.19
C ASP A 388 -12.56 -9.01 25.40
N LEU A 389 -11.55 -9.81 25.77
CA LEU A 389 -11.62 -10.74 26.92
C LEU A 389 -11.69 -10.03 28.28
N LYS A 390 -11.05 -8.87 28.42
CA LYS A 390 -11.13 -8.05 29.64
C LYS A 390 -12.28 -7.03 29.60
N ALA A 391 -13.05 -7.00 28.51
CA ALA A 391 -14.12 -6.03 28.28
C ALA A 391 -13.67 -4.59 28.59
N TYR A 392 -12.51 -4.17 28.04
CA TYR A 392 -11.93 -2.86 28.31
C TYR A 392 -12.92 -1.74 28.00
N THR A 393 -13.15 -0.89 28.99
CA THR A 393 -13.85 0.38 28.80
C THR A 393 -13.09 1.29 27.83
N THR A 394 -13.76 2.27 27.24
CA THR A 394 -13.10 3.25 26.37
C THR A 394 -11.91 3.93 27.04
N LYS A 395 -12.00 4.24 28.34
CA LYS A 395 -10.89 4.83 29.12
C LYS A 395 -9.68 3.90 29.18
N GLN A 396 -9.91 2.61 29.38
CA GLN A 396 -8.86 1.58 29.40
C GLN A 396 -8.25 1.38 28.01
N GLN A 397 -9.07 1.38 26.96
CA GLN A 397 -8.60 1.34 25.57
C GLN A 397 -7.69 2.53 25.25
N LEU A 398 -8.12 3.76 25.58
CA LEU A 398 -7.31 4.96 25.39
C LEU A 398 -5.99 4.90 26.18
N ALA A 399 -6.03 4.45 27.43
CA ALA A 399 -4.83 4.30 28.25
C ALA A 399 -3.84 3.29 27.66
N TYR A 400 -4.32 2.15 27.14
CA TYR A 400 -3.50 1.16 26.45
C TYR A 400 -2.82 1.77 25.22
N LEU A 401 -3.61 2.37 24.32
CA LEU A 401 -3.11 2.96 23.08
C LEU A 401 -2.08 4.07 23.35
N ASN A 402 -2.31 4.92 24.35
CA ASN A 402 -1.34 5.95 24.76
C ASN A 402 -0.02 5.37 25.28
N ARG A 403 -0.07 4.22 25.99
CA ARG A 403 1.14 3.52 26.43
C ARG A 403 1.90 2.91 25.26
N VAL A 404 1.22 2.33 24.27
CA VAL A 404 1.86 1.88 23.01
C VAL A 404 2.53 3.05 22.29
N LEU A 405 1.85 4.20 22.17
CA LEU A 405 2.41 5.41 21.55
C LEU A 405 3.57 6.04 22.34
N THR A 406 3.76 5.64 23.61
CA THR A 406 4.94 6.01 24.41
C THR A 406 6.11 5.08 24.11
N VAL A 407 5.86 3.78 23.90
CA VAL A 407 6.87 2.81 23.44
C VAL A 407 7.40 3.21 22.06
N TYR A 408 6.49 3.48 21.13
CA TYR A 408 6.83 3.92 19.78
C TYR A 408 5.78 4.91 19.23
N PRO A 409 6.13 6.21 19.13
CA PRO A 409 5.18 7.24 18.72
C PRO A 409 4.56 7.04 17.32
N MET A 410 5.26 6.39 16.40
CA MET A 410 4.82 6.19 15.00
C MET A 410 4.14 4.83 14.77
N CYS A 411 3.71 4.13 15.82
CA CYS A 411 2.97 2.87 15.69
C CYS A 411 1.64 3.11 14.96
N GLY A 412 1.53 2.62 13.72
CA GLY A 412 0.44 2.98 12.82
C GLY A 412 -0.90 2.42 13.29
N GLU A 413 -0.89 1.17 13.73
CA GLU A 413 -2.02 0.41 14.24
C GLU A 413 -2.63 1.10 15.47
N ALA A 414 -1.78 1.60 16.38
CA ALA A 414 -2.24 2.35 17.55
C ALA A 414 -2.95 3.66 17.16
N TRP A 415 -2.43 4.38 16.15
CA TRP A 415 -3.07 5.58 15.62
C TRP A 415 -4.40 5.29 14.92
N VAL A 416 -4.48 4.20 14.15
CA VAL A 416 -5.72 3.77 13.48
C VAL A 416 -6.79 3.39 14.49
N GLU A 417 -6.45 2.60 15.52
CA GLU A 417 -7.39 2.26 16.60
C GLU A 417 -7.83 3.50 17.39
N LEU A 418 -6.90 4.42 17.69
CA LEU A 418 -7.23 5.67 18.36
C LEU A 418 -8.18 6.54 17.54
N ALA A 419 -7.96 6.64 16.23
CA ALA A 419 -8.83 7.34 15.30
C ALA A 419 -10.23 6.69 15.23
N ALA A 420 -10.28 5.36 15.17
CA ALA A 420 -11.54 4.60 15.20
C ALA A 420 -12.38 4.90 16.44
N LEU A 421 -11.77 5.04 17.63
CA LEU A 421 -12.50 5.41 18.85
C LEU A 421 -13.17 6.79 18.76
N HIS A 422 -12.58 7.74 18.02
CA HIS A 422 -13.16 9.07 17.79
C HIS A 422 -14.27 9.01 16.75
N ARG A 423 -14.04 8.31 15.63
CA ARG A 423 -15.04 8.08 14.57
C ARG A 423 -16.30 7.40 15.12
N ASP A 424 -16.12 6.37 15.94
CA ASP A 424 -17.22 5.58 16.51
C ASP A 424 -17.94 6.30 17.68
N GLY A 425 -17.56 7.54 17.99
CA GLY A 425 -18.19 8.36 19.04
C GLY A 425 -17.88 7.91 20.47
N LYS A 426 -16.90 7.01 20.66
CA LYS A 426 -16.48 6.54 21.99
C LYS A 426 -15.63 7.58 22.71
N LEU A 427 -14.81 8.33 21.97
CA LEU A 427 -14.06 9.48 22.46
C LEU A 427 -14.65 10.75 21.85
N THR A 428 -15.15 11.65 22.69
CA THR A 428 -15.93 12.82 22.25
C THR A 428 -15.29 14.17 22.63
N ASP A 429 -14.10 14.17 23.23
CA ASP A 429 -13.40 15.40 23.62
C ASP A 429 -12.82 16.09 22.37
N ALA A 430 -13.41 17.22 22.00
CA ALA A 430 -13.02 18.00 20.82
C ALA A 430 -11.64 18.67 20.96
N GLN A 431 -11.23 19.03 22.17
CA GLN A 431 -9.93 19.66 22.41
C GLN A 431 -8.80 18.63 22.32
N GLU A 432 -9.03 17.44 22.87
CA GLU A 432 -8.08 16.34 22.74
C GLU A 432 -7.98 15.85 21.29
N ALA A 433 -9.10 15.69 20.59
CA ALA A 433 -9.13 15.38 19.16
C ALA A 433 -8.28 16.37 18.34
N THR A 434 -8.44 17.68 18.62
CA THR A 434 -7.65 18.76 18.02
C THR A 434 -6.15 18.60 18.27
N ARG A 435 -5.76 18.27 19.51
CA ARG A 435 -4.36 18.03 19.89
C ARG A 435 -3.79 16.82 19.14
N LEU A 436 -4.55 15.75 19.02
CA LEU A 436 -4.16 14.52 18.33
C LEU A 436 -3.99 14.73 16.82
N VAL A 437 -4.88 15.49 16.17
CA VAL A 437 -4.75 15.86 14.75
C VAL A 437 -3.44 16.61 14.51
N ASN A 438 -3.16 17.66 15.29
CA ASN A 438 -1.91 18.42 15.14
C ASN A 438 -0.68 17.52 15.33
N ARG A 439 -0.71 16.64 16.34
CA ARG A 439 0.38 15.67 16.59
C ARG A 439 0.54 14.69 15.43
N ALA A 440 -0.54 14.14 14.88
CA ALA A 440 -0.47 13.20 13.76
C ALA A 440 0.14 13.86 12.51
N VAL A 441 -0.28 15.08 12.19
CA VAL A 441 0.21 15.84 11.03
C VAL A 441 1.70 16.18 11.16
N GLU A 442 2.15 16.54 12.36
CA GLU A 442 3.57 16.81 12.64
C GLU A 442 4.41 15.54 12.59
N LEU A 443 3.97 14.48 13.28
CA LEU A 443 4.71 13.25 13.41
C LEU A 443 4.85 12.50 12.08
N PHE A 444 3.80 12.52 11.26
CA PHE A 444 3.76 11.86 9.96
C PHE A 444 3.98 12.84 8.80
N VAL A 445 4.66 13.97 9.01
CA VAL A 445 4.94 14.96 7.95
C VAL A 445 5.67 14.35 6.75
N LYS A 446 6.54 13.37 6.98
CA LYS A 446 7.25 12.61 5.92
C LYS A 446 6.38 11.51 5.28
N PHE A 447 5.23 11.20 5.89
CA PHE A 447 4.31 10.15 5.46
C PHE A 447 2.88 10.72 5.36
N PRO A 448 2.65 11.74 4.51
CA PRO A 448 1.41 12.50 4.50
C PRO A 448 0.18 11.63 4.22
N ASP A 449 0.31 10.54 3.45
CA ASP A 449 -0.76 9.56 3.22
C ASP A 449 -1.28 8.93 4.53
N PHE A 450 -0.38 8.67 5.48
CA PHE A 450 -0.76 8.13 6.78
C PHE A 450 -1.46 9.19 7.64
N SER A 451 -0.98 10.44 7.62
CA SER A 451 -1.67 11.54 8.32
C SER A 451 -3.10 11.71 7.79
N TRP A 452 -3.27 11.68 6.46
CA TRP A 452 -4.56 11.77 5.81
C TRP A 452 -5.50 10.64 6.24
N LYS A 453 -4.99 9.40 6.31
CA LYS A 453 -5.75 8.21 6.73
C LYS A 453 -6.43 8.34 8.09
N VAL A 454 -5.85 9.08 9.04
CA VAL A 454 -6.35 9.12 10.43
C VAL A 454 -7.02 10.43 10.82
N VAL A 455 -6.74 11.54 10.13
CA VAL A 455 -7.17 12.87 10.58
C VAL A 455 -8.68 13.06 10.51
N ASP A 456 -9.35 12.56 9.47
CA ASP A 456 -10.81 12.69 9.33
C ASP A 456 -11.56 11.96 10.47
N ASP A 457 -11.11 10.75 10.79
CA ASP A 457 -11.65 9.97 11.90
C ASP A 457 -11.41 10.66 13.25
N LEU A 458 -10.19 11.18 13.49
CA LEU A 458 -9.83 11.87 14.73
C LEU A 458 -10.67 13.14 14.95
N ILE A 459 -10.97 13.92 13.92
CA ILE A 459 -11.68 15.20 14.05
C ILE A 459 -13.21 15.05 14.21
N THR A 460 -13.74 13.82 14.14
CA THR A 460 -15.18 13.53 14.25
C THR A 460 -15.89 14.20 15.45
N PRO A 461 -15.31 14.26 16.66
CA PRO A 461 -15.95 14.91 17.81
C PRO A 461 -16.07 16.42 17.71
N GLN A 462 -15.19 17.06 16.95
CA GLN A 462 -15.11 18.51 16.89
C GLN A 462 -16.28 19.07 16.08
N LYS A 463 -17.24 19.77 16.69
CA LYS A 463 -18.42 20.32 16.00
C LYS A 463 -18.26 21.77 15.56
N ASP A 464 -17.19 22.45 15.98
CA ASP A 464 -16.87 23.80 15.51
C ASP A 464 -16.53 23.76 14.01
N LYS A 465 -17.46 24.31 13.22
CA LYS A 465 -17.37 24.45 11.77
C LYS A 465 -16.16 25.28 11.35
N GLN A 466 -15.85 26.36 12.08
CA GLN A 466 -14.71 27.22 11.77
C GLN A 466 -13.40 26.49 12.06
N TYR A 467 -13.35 25.72 13.14
CA TYR A 467 -12.19 24.87 13.41
C TYR A 467 -11.99 23.82 12.31
N ARG A 468 -13.02 23.03 11.97
CA ARG A 468 -12.92 22.03 10.89
C ARG A 468 -12.46 22.65 9.58
N THR A 469 -13.03 23.81 9.22
CA THR A 469 -12.62 24.56 8.03
C THR A 469 -11.14 24.91 8.07
N ARG A 470 -10.67 25.56 9.14
CA ARG A 470 -9.25 25.91 9.29
C ARG A 470 -8.34 24.69 9.25
N THR A 471 -8.76 23.57 9.83
CA THR A 471 -7.95 22.34 9.84
C THR A 471 -7.79 21.76 8.44
N PHE A 472 -8.87 21.57 7.67
CA PHE A 472 -8.74 21.04 6.31
C PHE A 472 -8.09 22.04 5.34
N GLU A 473 -8.26 23.34 5.54
CA GLU A 473 -7.50 24.35 4.77
C GLU A 473 -6.00 24.27 5.06
N LYS A 474 -5.61 24.09 6.33
CA LYS A 474 -4.22 23.87 6.72
C LYS A 474 -3.66 22.58 6.13
N LEU A 475 -4.41 21.48 6.16
CA LEU A 475 -4.02 20.21 5.55
C LEU A 475 -3.82 20.34 4.05
N ALA A 476 -4.78 20.94 3.35
CA ALA A 476 -4.68 21.17 1.91
C ALA A 476 -3.40 21.98 1.61
N ALA A 477 -3.21 23.13 2.26
CA ALA A 477 -2.02 23.96 2.06
C ALA A 477 -0.70 23.21 2.36
N GLN A 478 -0.67 22.40 3.43
CA GLN A 478 0.51 21.61 3.78
C GLN A 478 0.81 20.53 2.74
N TYR A 479 -0.21 19.81 2.25
CA TYR A 479 -0.02 18.81 1.20
C TYR A 479 0.45 19.47 -0.11
N GLU A 480 -0.04 20.66 -0.44
CA GLU A 480 0.47 21.43 -1.57
C GLU A 480 1.97 21.76 -1.40
N THR A 481 2.40 22.21 -0.21
CA THR A 481 3.82 22.48 0.09
C THR A 481 4.68 21.22 -0.01
N LEU A 482 4.12 20.06 0.31
CA LEU A 482 4.80 18.76 0.19
C LEU A 482 4.79 18.21 -1.25
N GLY A 483 4.26 18.93 -2.23
CA GLY A 483 4.14 18.45 -3.61
C GLY A 483 3.13 17.32 -3.77
N ARG A 484 2.08 17.31 -2.92
CA ARG A 484 0.99 16.32 -2.89
C ARG A 484 -0.37 16.96 -3.20
N PRO A 485 -0.56 17.48 -4.43
CA PRO A 485 -1.85 18.04 -4.83
C PRO A 485 -2.97 17.00 -4.88
N ASP A 486 -2.67 15.71 -5.02
CA ASP A 486 -3.64 14.62 -4.82
C ASP A 486 -4.26 14.65 -3.43
N LEU A 487 -3.43 14.69 -2.38
CA LEU A 487 -3.91 14.77 -1.00
C LEU A 487 -4.55 16.13 -0.70
N ALA A 488 -4.03 17.22 -1.28
CA ALA A 488 -4.68 18.53 -1.18
C ALA A 488 -6.09 18.51 -1.81
N CYS A 489 -6.24 17.79 -2.91
CA CYS A 489 -7.53 17.61 -3.56
C CYS A 489 -8.50 16.80 -2.69
N GLU A 490 -8.03 15.71 -2.10
CA GLU A 490 -8.83 14.91 -1.16
C GLU A 490 -9.26 15.71 0.08
N ALA A 491 -8.33 16.46 0.66
CA ALA A 491 -8.61 17.37 1.78
C ALA A 491 -9.67 18.41 1.43
N ARG A 492 -9.63 18.97 0.21
CA ARG A 492 -10.64 19.92 -0.26
C ARG A 492 -12.00 19.28 -0.46
N LEU A 493 -12.05 18.10 -1.07
CA LEU A 493 -13.31 17.35 -1.27
C LEU A 493 -13.97 17.04 0.08
N LYS A 494 -13.18 16.60 1.07
CA LYS A 494 -13.68 16.35 2.42
C LYS A 494 -14.19 17.62 3.10
N LEU A 495 -13.45 18.72 2.99
CA LEU A 495 -13.90 20.02 3.52
C LEU A 495 -15.24 20.46 2.94
N VAL A 496 -15.49 20.19 1.66
CA VAL A 496 -16.77 20.53 1.03
C VAL A 496 -17.93 19.77 1.66
N GLU A 497 -17.75 18.52 2.10
CA GLU A 497 -18.79 17.78 2.84
C GLU A 497 -19.21 18.58 4.08
N TYR A 498 -18.25 19.00 4.90
CA TYR A 498 -18.51 19.79 6.11
C TYR A 498 -19.10 21.18 5.82
N GLN A 499 -18.65 21.84 4.76
CA GLN A 499 -19.20 23.15 4.38
C GLN A 499 -20.63 23.02 3.83
N THR A 500 -20.94 21.94 3.13
CA THR A 500 -22.30 21.64 2.65
C THR A 500 -23.23 21.34 3.82
N GLU A 501 -22.81 20.52 4.79
CA GLU A 501 -23.55 20.30 6.04
C GLU A 501 -23.81 21.60 6.80
N ALA A 502 -22.85 22.52 6.74
CA ALA A 502 -22.96 23.84 7.33
C ALA A 502 -23.84 24.83 6.53
N LYS A 503 -24.31 24.46 5.34
CA LYS A 503 -24.99 25.33 4.35
C LYS A 503 -24.12 26.49 3.83
N ASP A 504 -22.80 26.36 3.94
CA ASP A 504 -21.80 27.32 3.44
C ASP A 504 -21.47 27.03 1.95
N TYR A 505 -22.49 26.88 1.12
CA TYR A 505 -22.35 26.43 -0.28
C TYR A 505 -21.42 27.31 -1.12
N LYS A 506 -21.46 28.64 -0.91
CA LYS A 506 -20.57 29.55 -1.64
C LYS A 506 -19.09 29.31 -1.30
N LYS A 507 -18.76 29.05 -0.03
CA LYS A 507 -17.39 28.74 0.38
C LYS A 507 -16.94 27.38 -0.17
N ALA A 508 -17.82 26.39 -0.17
CA ALA A 508 -17.57 25.08 -0.78
C ALA A 508 -17.24 25.21 -2.27
N PHE A 509 -18.06 25.96 -3.02
CA PHE A 509 -17.81 26.23 -4.43
C PHE A 509 -16.47 26.95 -4.64
N ASP A 510 -16.22 28.03 -3.87
CA ASP A 510 -15.00 28.84 -4.04
C ASP A 510 -13.73 28.05 -3.69
N GLY A 511 -13.78 27.21 -2.66
CA GLY A 511 -12.68 26.34 -2.28
C GLY A 511 -12.35 25.30 -3.36
N LEU A 512 -13.37 24.65 -3.94
CA LEU A 512 -13.18 23.73 -5.06
C LEU A 512 -12.63 24.46 -6.29
N ALA A 513 -13.23 25.61 -6.63
CA ALA A 513 -12.78 26.41 -7.76
C ALA A 513 -11.31 26.85 -7.58
N PHE A 514 -10.92 27.24 -6.37
CA PHE A 514 -9.53 27.57 -6.04
C PHE A 514 -8.59 26.39 -6.30
N THR A 515 -8.90 25.21 -5.74
CA THR A 515 -8.04 24.03 -5.89
C THR A 515 -7.97 23.55 -7.35
N VAL A 516 -9.09 23.53 -8.08
CA VAL A 516 -9.11 23.17 -9.52
C VAL A 516 -8.32 24.17 -10.37
N ARG A 517 -8.39 25.48 -10.08
CA ARG A 517 -7.57 26.47 -10.77
C ARG A 517 -6.08 26.30 -10.54
N LYS A 518 -5.72 25.81 -9.36
CA LYS A 518 -4.33 25.58 -8.97
C LYS A 518 -3.77 24.29 -9.59
N PHE A 519 -4.59 23.26 -9.72
CA PHE A 519 -4.21 21.95 -10.27
C PHE A 519 -5.12 21.54 -11.44
N PRO A 520 -5.17 22.33 -12.54
CA PRO A 520 -6.08 22.06 -13.65
C PRO A 520 -5.72 20.77 -14.42
N ASP A 521 -4.50 20.29 -14.25
CA ASP A 521 -3.94 19.08 -14.85
C ASP A 521 -4.14 17.82 -13.99
N GLU A 522 -4.71 17.94 -12.79
CA GLU A 522 -4.94 16.80 -11.88
C GLU A 522 -6.22 16.02 -12.24
N GLY A 523 -6.15 15.33 -13.37
CA GLY A 523 -7.28 14.63 -14.00
C GLY A 523 -7.91 13.49 -13.21
N ARG A 524 -7.28 12.98 -12.15
CA ARG A 524 -7.91 12.00 -11.24
C ARG A 524 -8.92 12.65 -10.28
N TYR A 525 -8.74 13.92 -9.97
CA TYR A 525 -9.54 14.64 -8.97
C TYR A 525 -10.38 15.78 -9.55
N VAL A 526 -9.89 16.51 -10.54
CA VAL A 526 -10.65 17.63 -11.15
C VAL A 526 -12.05 17.21 -11.61
N PRO A 527 -12.27 16.08 -12.32
CA PRO A 527 -13.62 15.67 -12.69
C PRO A 527 -14.55 15.49 -11.48
N LYS A 528 -14.04 14.87 -10.40
CA LYS A 528 -14.80 14.64 -9.15
C LYS A 528 -15.14 15.96 -8.46
N MET A 529 -14.16 16.86 -8.38
CA MET A 529 -14.33 18.19 -7.81
C MET A 529 -15.33 19.02 -8.57
N VAL A 530 -15.26 19.01 -9.91
CA VAL A 530 -16.17 19.79 -10.74
C VAL A 530 -17.59 19.24 -10.67
N THR A 531 -17.77 17.91 -10.64
CA THR A 531 -19.07 17.31 -10.33
C THR A 531 -19.60 17.81 -8.99
N ARG A 532 -18.75 17.84 -7.96
CA ARG A 532 -19.14 18.36 -6.65
C ARG A 532 -19.46 19.87 -6.68
N MET A 533 -18.76 20.66 -7.50
CA MET A 533 -19.07 22.07 -7.72
C MET A 533 -20.46 22.25 -8.35
N GLN A 534 -20.82 21.43 -9.33
CA GLN A 534 -22.15 21.45 -9.96
C GLN A 534 -23.25 21.16 -8.93
N ASP A 535 -23.04 20.21 -8.03
CA ASP A 535 -24.00 19.90 -6.98
C ASP A 535 -24.17 21.07 -6.00
N VAL A 536 -23.07 21.62 -5.51
CA VAL A 536 -23.09 22.75 -4.57
C VAL A 536 -23.65 24.02 -5.21
N ALA A 537 -23.47 24.21 -6.52
CA ALA A 537 -23.98 25.37 -7.25
C ALA A 537 -25.52 25.44 -7.26
N LYS A 538 -26.23 24.31 -7.20
CA LYS A 538 -27.71 24.27 -7.17
C LYS A 538 -28.30 25.04 -6.00
N ASP A 539 -27.56 25.08 -4.88
CA ASP A 539 -27.96 25.77 -3.65
C ASP A 539 -27.43 27.21 -3.55
N ILE A 540 -26.76 27.72 -4.58
CA ILE A 540 -26.26 29.10 -4.65
C ILE A 540 -27.18 29.93 -5.54
N LYS A 541 -27.62 31.09 -5.05
CA LYS A 541 -28.36 32.05 -5.89
C LYS A 541 -27.50 32.46 -7.10
N GLY A 542 -27.97 32.14 -8.31
CA GLY A 542 -27.21 32.36 -9.54
C GLY A 542 -26.09 31.35 -9.80
N GLY A 543 -26.10 30.20 -9.09
CA GLY A 543 -25.08 29.17 -9.17
C GLY A 543 -24.89 28.60 -10.58
N ASP A 544 -25.95 28.46 -11.38
CA ASP A 544 -25.83 28.01 -12.78
C ASP A 544 -24.95 28.95 -13.61
N ALA A 545 -25.09 30.27 -13.41
CA ALA A 545 -24.26 31.24 -14.10
C ALA A 545 -22.82 31.22 -13.60
N LEU A 546 -22.64 31.07 -12.29
CA LEU A 546 -21.33 30.92 -11.68
C LEU A 546 -20.59 29.67 -12.22
N MET A 547 -21.28 28.54 -12.31
CA MET A 547 -20.73 27.28 -12.81
C MET A 547 -20.45 27.32 -14.31
N ALA A 548 -21.35 27.91 -15.12
CA ALA A 548 -21.13 28.10 -16.55
C ALA A 548 -19.86 28.94 -16.83
N ASN A 549 -19.68 30.04 -16.08
CA ASN A 549 -18.47 30.87 -16.18
C ASN A 549 -17.22 30.09 -15.79
N PHE A 550 -17.30 29.30 -14.71
CA PHE A 550 -16.19 28.48 -14.26
C PHE A 550 -15.79 27.41 -15.29
N TRP A 551 -16.76 26.77 -15.95
CA TRP A 551 -16.47 25.82 -17.04
C TRP A 551 -15.63 26.47 -18.14
N MET A 552 -16.05 27.64 -18.62
CA MET A 552 -15.34 28.34 -19.69
C MET A 552 -13.92 28.74 -19.27
N GLU A 553 -13.71 29.06 -17.99
CA GLU A 553 -12.37 29.28 -17.42
C GLU A 553 -11.54 27.99 -17.39
N LEU A 554 -12.10 26.89 -16.87
CA LEU A 554 -11.40 25.63 -16.71
C LEU A 554 -10.93 25.05 -18.05
N LEU A 555 -11.78 25.07 -19.07
CA LEU A 555 -11.44 24.51 -20.39
C LEU A 555 -10.19 25.16 -21.02
N GLN A 556 -9.87 26.41 -20.67
CA GLN A 556 -8.67 27.10 -21.14
C GLN A 556 -7.40 26.67 -20.40
N LYS A 557 -7.54 26.12 -19.18
CA LYS A 557 -6.42 25.73 -18.30
C LYS A 557 -6.08 24.24 -18.38
N VAL A 558 -7.03 23.40 -18.78
CA VAL A 558 -6.78 21.96 -18.90
C VAL A 558 -5.80 21.68 -20.05
N PRO A 559 -4.69 20.97 -19.80
CA PRO A 559 -3.70 20.70 -20.85
C PRO A 559 -4.32 19.94 -22.02
N PRO A 560 -4.29 20.48 -23.26
CA PRO A 560 -4.92 19.85 -24.42
C PRO A 560 -4.16 18.60 -24.90
N ARG A 561 -2.89 18.46 -24.48
CA ARG A 561 -2.00 17.39 -24.90
C ARG A 561 -1.24 16.79 -23.72
N ARG A 562 -0.85 15.53 -23.87
CA ARG A 562 0.17 14.85 -23.05
C ARG A 562 1.29 14.42 -23.99
N GLY A 563 2.43 15.08 -23.91
CA GLY A 563 3.44 14.98 -24.96
C GLY A 563 2.86 15.42 -26.31
N THR A 564 2.96 14.56 -27.33
CA THR A 564 2.40 14.83 -28.66
C THR A 564 0.93 14.43 -28.81
N ASP A 565 0.42 13.59 -27.92
CA ASP A 565 -0.92 13.02 -28.04
C ASP A 565 -1.98 13.93 -27.44
N VAL A 566 -3.20 13.82 -27.96
CA VAL A 566 -4.36 14.52 -27.39
C VAL A 566 -4.64 13.97 -26.00
N SER A 567 -4.83 14.86 -25.03
CA SER A 567 -5.14 14.48 -23.65
C SER A 567 -6.56 13.91 -23.56
N GLU A 568 -6.69 12.62 -23.23
CA GLU A 568 -8.00 11.99 -22.98
C GLU A 568 -8.75 12.67 -21.83
N TYR A 569 -8.01 13.10 -20.79
CA TYR A 569 -8.55 13.88 -19.69
C TYR A 569 -9.16 15.20 -20.19
N CYS A 570 -8.46 15.94 -21.05
CA CYS A 570 -8.98 17.17 -21.65
C CYS A 570 -10.27 16.94 -22.44
N VAL A 571 -10.31 15.87 -23.24
CA VAL A 571 -11.51 15.48 -24.00
C VAL A 571 -12.68 15.19 -23.06
N LYS A 572 -12.46 14.39 -22.01
CA LYS A 572 -13.50 14.05 -21.02
C LYS A 572 -14.05 15.29 -20.31
N ILE A 573 -13.18 16.21 -19.90
CA ILE A 573 -13.59 17.47 -19.26
C ILE A 573 -14.40 18.36 -20.20
N HIS A 574 -14.00 18.47 -21.47
CA HIS A 574 -14.81 19.21 -22.46
C HIS A 574 -16.19 18.57 -22.66
N GLN A 575 -16.26 17.23 -22.74
CA GLN A 575 -17.53 16.52 -22.88
C GLN A 575 -18.45 16.75 -21.66
N GLN A 576 -17.89 16.71 -20.45
CA GLN A 576 -18.64 17.00 -19.23
C GLN A 576 -19.15 18.45 -19.19
N ALA A 577 -18.33 19.41 -19.61
CA ALA A 577 -18.71 20.82 -19.72
C ALA A 577 -19.86 21.03 -20.72
N ILE A 578 -19.76 20.43 -21.91
CA ILE A 578 -20.79 20.54 -22.96
C ILE A 578 -22.12 19.97 -22.47
N ALA A 579 -22.10 18.80 -21.83
CA ALA A 579 -23.31 18.18 -21.27
C ALA A 579 -23.98 19.12 -20.26
N TYR A 580 -23.21 19.63 -19.30
CA TYR A 580 -23.72 20.55 -18.28
C TYR A 580 -24.28 21.85 -18.89
N LEU A 581 -23.58 22.47 -19.83
CA LEU A 581 -24.00 23.74 -20.43
C LEU A 581 -25.29 23.57 -21.25
N LYS A 582 -25.50 22.42 -21.88
CA LYS A 582 -26.77 22.10 -22.56
C LYS A 582 -27.91 21.95 -21.55
N ASP A 583 -27.69 21.18 -20.48
CA ASP A 583 -28.70 20.96 -19.44
C ASP A 583 -29.06 22.27 -18.72
N ALA A 584 -28.10 23.17 -18.52
CA ALA A 584 -28.30 24.49 -17.93
C ALA A 584 -28.86 25.55 -18.91
N ASN A 585 -29.30 25.13 -20.11
CA ASN A 585 -29.83 26.01 -21.17
C ASN A 585 -28.87 27.17 -21.55
N ARG A 586 -27.59 26.85 -21.74
CA ARG A 586 -26.51 27.76 -22.14
C ARG A 586 -25.97 27.43 -23.54
N PRO A 587 -26.77 27.65 -24.61
CA PRO A 587 -26.42 27.20 -25.96
C PRO A 587 -25.19 27.90 -26.54
N LYS A 588 -24.92 29.16 -26.18
CA LYS A 588 -23.76 29.91 -26.68
C LYS A 588 -22.46 29.34 -26.11
N GLU A 589 -22.43 29.12 -24.81
CA GLU A 589 -21.29 28.56 -24.09
C GLU A 589 -21.06 27.09 -24.49
N ALA A 590 -22.13 26.30 -24.66
CA ALA A 590 -22.04 24.93 -25.16
C ALA A 590 -21.39 24.86 -26.56
N ALA A 591 -21.82 25.71 -27.48
CA ALA A 591 -21.23 25.80 -28.82
C ALA A 591 -19.74 26.22 -28.78
N ALA A 592 -19.38 27.14 -27.90
CA ALA A 592 -17.98 27.55 -27.71
C ALA A 592 -17.12 26.39 -27.17
N ALA A 593 -17.64 25.60 -26.22
CA ALA A 593 -16.97 24.41 -25.70
C ALA A 593 -16.82 23.31 -26.77
N GLU A 594 -17.82 23.10 -27.61
CA GLU A 594 -17.76 22.18 -28.77
C GLU A 594 -16.68 22.61 -29.78
N GLN A 595 -16.61 23.89 -30.10
CA GLN A 595 -15.57 24.44 -30.98
C GLN A 595 -14.17 24.28 -30.36
N SER A 596 -14.04 24.50 -29.05
CA SER A 596 -12.80 24.25 -28.32
C SER A 596 -12.37 22.79 -28.43
N LEU A 597 -13.28 21.85 -28.17
CA LEU A 597 -13.01 20.42 -28.27
C LEU A 597 -12.61 19.99 -29.69
N ALA A 598 -13.26 20.54 -30.72
CA ALA A 598 -12.89 20.29 -32.11
C ALA A 598 -11.46 20.74 -32.41
N ARG A 599 -11.03 21.90 -31.87
CA ARG A 599 -9.63 22.38 -31.99
C ARG A 599 -8.65 21.46 -31.27
N VAL A 600 -8.97 21.02 -30.06
CA VAL A 600 -8.15 20.07 -29.29
C VAL A 600 -7.92 18.77 -30.08
N LYS A 601 -8.97 18.23 -30.70
CA LYS A 601 -8.89 17.01 -31.53
C LYS A 601 -8.20 17.24 -32.89
N GLY A 602 -8.39 18.41 -33.49
CA GLY A 602 -7.94 18.74 -34.84
C GLY A 602 -6.53 19.30 -34.96
N GLY A 603 -5.91 19.76 -33.87
CA GLY A 603 -4.62 20.48 -33.86
C GLY A 603 -3.37 19.66 -34.22
N GLY A 604 -3.51 18.58 -34.99
CA GLY A 604 -2.40 17.83 -35.61
C GLY A 604 -2.25 18.20 -37.09
N LYS A 605 -1.93 19.46 -37.38
CA LYS A 605 -1.26 19.91 -38.60
C LYS A 605 -0.33 21.05 -38.24
#